data_AF-A0AAW1N3G5-F1
#
_entry.id   AF-A0AAW1N3G5-F1
#
_cell.length_a   1.000
_cell.length_b   1.000
_cell.length_c   1.000
_cell.angle_alpha   90.00
_cell.angle_beta   90.00
_cell.angle_gamma   90.00
#
_symmetry.space_group_name_H-M   'P 1'
#
loop_
_entity.id
_entity.type
_entity.pdbx_description
1 polymer ?
#
loop_
_entity_poly.entity_id
_entity_poly.type
_entity_poly.pdbx_seq_one_letter_code
_entity_poly.pdbx_strand_id
1 'polypeptide(L)'
;MYVDYEFVDWTFDDKNYNITSIMFESRTRLLTVNCMAVFMYEKKRISRKTFQAVTSCNLIFDGGVVVDNNCCTNDPNIYAAVVDNNCCTNDPNIYAAGTLSKYSRRYYAEHMKQCYFNRTEIGNTLGRYILNKLMRSSSPVEDDDLFSNCNREGKRLVPRYTQPLSVSARLPGKINYMSVKKPGVESPLHVAMTADDYGQVLTSGDCKNIDEQGYFRLHLNQYNTVETITCLTTKELEKVNLTHLWGKHEKLLNNLVTRFEMVTIGDLFAFFAEPWSYALYHDRFDKLSTDINDILRLVTEEEGTSILEDVISKLEMNRWKRLTPAQFHDQHNKFNGSEYQKKVTEKVLEFLIDNYNYLPMYANPMAVNVILAGHEVSPMFNNT
;
A
#
# COMPACT_ATOMS: atom_id res chain seq x y z
N MET A 1 0.47 -12.50 35.16
CA MET A 1 -0.45 -12.16 34.06
C MET A 1 -1.81 -12.71 34.48
N TYR A 2 -2.83 -11.85 34.68
CA TYR A 2 -4.17 -12.31 35.03
C TYR A 2 -4.81 -12.92 33.78
N VAL A 3 -5.23 -14.18 33.85
CA VAL A 3 -5.87 -14.91 32.75
C VAL A 3 -7.36 -15.04 33.09
N ASP A 4 -8.22 -14.97 32.08
CA ASP A 4 -9.69 -15.07 32.21
C ASP A 4 -10.37 -13.94 33.01
N TYR A 5 -9.89 -12.71 32.80
CA TYR A 5 -10.50 -11.49 33.32
C TYR A 5 -10.98 -10.61 32.16
N GLU A 6 -12.25 -10.23 32.16
CA GLU A 6 -12.85 -9.30 31.21
C GLU A 6 -12.83 -7.88 31.78
N PHE A 7 -12.60 -6.89 30.91
CA PHE A 7 -12.69 -5.48 31.30
C PHE A 7 -14.14 -5.11 31.60
N VAL A 8 -14.36 -4.44 32.74
CA VAL A 8 -15.69 -3.97 33.15
C VAL A 8 -15.79 -2.46 33.00
N ASP A 9 -14.93 -1.74 33.73
CA ASP A 9 -14.98 -0.28 33.80
C ASP A 9 -13.63 0.29 34.27
N TRP A 10 -13.46 1.61 34.12
CA TRP A 10 -12.36 2.36 34.71
C TRP A 10 -12.86 3.37 35.73
N THR A 11 -12.00 3.71 36.69
CA THR A 11 -12.24 4.84 37.58
C THR A 11 -11.49 6.05 37.04
N PHE A 12 -12.24 7.09 36.69
CA PHE A 12 -11.72 8.34 36.16
C PHE A 12 -11.82 9.44 37.21
N ASP A 13 -10.72 10.14 37.46
CA ASP A 13 -10.70 11.32 38.32
C ASP A 13 -10.92 12.57 37.46
N ASP A 14 -12.15 13.11 37.53
CA ASP A 14 -12.55 14.31 36.78
C ASP A 14 -11.71 15.56 37.09
N LYS A 15 -11.10 15.64 38.28
CA LYS A 15 -10.32 16.82 38.70
C LYS A 15 -8.94 16.84 38.04
N ASN A 16 -8.29 15.68 38.04
CA ASN A 16 -6.94 15.51 37.48
C ASN A 16 -6.95 15.00 36.04
N TYR A 17 -8.15 14.69 35.51
CA TYR A 17 -8.38 14.21 34.16
C TYR A 17 -7.57 12.94 33.82
N ASN A 18 -7.50 12.00 34.77
CA ASN A 18 -6.72 10.76 34.64
C ASN A 18 -7.48 9.52 35.10
N ILE A 19 -7.08 8.36 34.59
CA ILE A 19 -7.58 7.07 35.06
C ILE A 19 -6.74 6.66 36.28
N THR A 20 -7.40 6.27 37.36
CA THR A 20 -6.75 5.91 38.64
C THR A 20 -6.76 4.41 38.90
N SER A 21 -7.76 3.69 38.39
CA SER A 21 -7.84 2.23 38.48
C SER A 21 -8.70 1.63 37.37
N ILE A 22 -8.46 0.35 37.07
CA ILE A 22 -9.28 -0.47 36.17
C ILE A 22 -9.93 -1.57 36.97
N MET A 23 -11.20 -1.84 36.67
CA MET A 23 -11.92 -2.99 37.17
C MET A 23 -12.03 -4.08 36.10
N PHE A 24 -11.66 -5.29 36.51
CA PHE A 24 -11.79 -6.50 35.72
C PHE A 24 -12.67 -7.50 36.46
N GLU A 25 -13.41 -8.32 35.73
CA GLU A 25 -14.25 -9.40 36.26
C GLU A 25 -13.81 -10.74 35.68
N SER A 26 -13.71 -11.74 36.55
CA SER A 26 -13.66 -13.15 36.18
C SER A 26 -14.95 -13.82 36.61
N ARG A 27 -15.18 -15.08 36.21
CA ARG A 27 -16.38 -15.85 36.60
C ARG A 27 -16.66 -15.90 38.10
N THR A 28 -15.67 -15.64 38.95
CA THR A 28 -15.80 -15.78 40.41
C THR A 28 -15.32 -14.57 41.22
N ARG A 29 -14.65 -13.59 40.59
CA ARG A 29 -13.96 -12.50 41.31
C ARG A 29 -13.91 -11.22 40.50
N LEU A 30 -14.07 -10.10 41.19
CA LEU A 30 -13.70 -8.77 40.72
C LEU A 30 -12.28 -8.44 41.15
N LEU A 31 -11.51 -7.85 40.24
CA LEU A 31 -10.15 -7.39 40.45
C LEU A 31 -10.08 -5.91 40.10
N THR A 32 -9.65 -5.08 41.04
CA THR A 32 -9.35 -3.67 40.77
C THR A 32 -7.85 -3.46 40.79
N VAL A 33 -7.30 -2.88 39.72
CA VAL A 33 -5.87 -2.60 39.57
C VAL A 33 -5.68 -1.10 39.49
N ASN A 34 -4.98 -0.53 40.48
CA ASN A 34 -4.57 0.87 40.44
C ASN A 34 -3.54 1.08 39.33
N CYS A 35 -3.69 2.14 38.56
CA CYS A 35 -2.84 2.43 37.41
C CYS A 35 -2.72 3.93 37.17
N MET A 36 -1.62 4.35 36.55
CA MET A 36 -1.47 5.72 36.05
C MET A 36 -1.92 5.87 34.60
N ALA A 37 -1.89 4.78 33.84
CA ALA A 37 -2.27 4.74 32.44
C ALA A 37 -2.73 3.33 32.05
N VAL A 38 -3.61 3.28 31.05
CA VAL A 38 -4.21 2.05 30.54
C VAL A 38 -4.06 2.00 29.03
N PHE A 39 -3.47 0.92 28.52
CA PHE A 39 -3.36 0.67 27.09
C PHE A 39 -4.20 -0.55 26.74
N MET A 40 -5.36 -0.31 26.15
CA MET A 40 -6.32 -1.35 25.79
C MET A 40 -6.16 -1.72 24.31
N TYR A 41 -5.70 -2.94 24.05
CA TYR A 41 -5.45 -3.46 22.70
C TYR A 41 -6.59 -4.35 22.21
N GLU A 42 -7.83 -3.91 22.38
CA GLU A 42 -8.99 -4.66 21.88
C GLU A 42 -9.26 -4.41 20.40
N LYS A 43 -9.85 -5.42 19.74
CA LYS A 43 -10.39 -5.26 18.39
C LYS A 43 -11.53 -4.25 18.45
N LYS A 44 -11.44 -3.21 17.62
CA LYS A 44 -12.51 -2.22 17.47
C LYS A 44 -13.83 -2.91 17.13
N ARG A 45 -14.88 -2.56 17.86
CA ARG A 45 -16.25 -3.04 17.63
C ARG A 45 -17.14 -1.88 17.16
N ILE A 46 -18.27 -2.25 16.57
CA ILE A 46 -19.27 -1.28 16.11
C ILE A 46 -20.08 -0.83 17.31
N SER A 47 -20.26 0.49 17.46
CA SER A 47 -21.03 1.04 18.58
C SER A 47 -22.49 0.58 18.51
N ARG A 48 -23.12 0.37 19.67
CA ARG A 48 -24.54 0.01 19.75
C ARG A 48 -25.43 1.00 18.99
N LYS A 49 -25.13 2.30 19.09
CA LYS A 49 -25.85 3.37 18.39
C LYS A 49 -25.75 3.21 16.86
N THR A 50 -24.55 2.94 16.34
CA THR A 50 -24.34 2.71 14.91
C THR A 50 -25.08 1.46 14.43
N PHE A 51 -24.98 0.35 15.17
CA PHE A 51 -25.69 -0.87 14.85
C PHE A 51 -27.21 -0.66 14.80
N GLN A 52 -27.77 -0.01 15.83
CA GLN A 52 -29.19 0.34 15.89
C GLN A 52 -29.60 1.18 14.67
N ALA A 53 -28.85 2.24 14.34
CA ALA A 53 -29.14 3.08 13.18
C ALA A 53 -29.16 2.29 11.86
N VAL A 54 -28.17 1.42 11.62
CA VAL A 54 -28.11 0.56 10.43
C VAL A 54 -29.33 -0.35 10.35
N THR A 55 -29.68 -1.02 11.46
CA THR A 55 -30.83 -1.92 11.50
C THR A 55 -32.17 -1.18 11.33
N SER A 56 -32.30 0.04 11.88
CA SER A 56 -33.50 0.87 11.72
C SER A 56 -33.72 1.33 10.28
N CYS A 57 -32.68 1.35 9.45
CA CYS A 57 -32.76 1.64 8.02
C CYS A 57 -33.01 0.40 7.15
N ASN A 58 -33.28 -0.77 7.74
CA ASN A 58 -33.44 -2.06 7.04
C ASN A 58 -32.20 -2.43 6.19
N LEU A 59 -31.01 -2.02 6.63
CA LEU A 59 -29.77 -2.45 6.01
C LEU A 59 -29.32 -3.79 6.62
N ILE A 60 -28.97 -4.74 5.77
CA ILE A 60 -28.52 -6.06 6.20
C ILE A 60 -27.18 -5.94 6.92
N PHE A 61 -27.12 -6.55 8.10
CA PHE A 61 -25.93 -6.52 8.93
C PHE A 61 -25.52 -7.93 9.36
N ASP A 62 -24.34 -8.38 8.93
CA ASP A 62 -23.74 -9.68 9.28
C ASP A 62 -22.27 -9.48 9.70
N GLY A 63 -22.09 -8.91 10.90
CA GLY A 63 -20.79 -8.46 11.39
C GLY A 63 -20.23 -7.23 10.66
N GLY A 64 -21.03 -6.66 9.76
CA GLY A 64 -20.77 -5.50 8.92
C GLY A 64 -21.95 -5.28 7.97
N VAL A 65 -22.06 -4.10 7.37
CA VAL A 65 -23.08 -3.81 6.35
C VAL A 65 -22.78 -4.65 5.11
N VAL A 66 -23.74 -5.47 4.70
CA VAL A 66 -23.55 -6.41 3.60
C VAL A 66 -23.71 -5.68 2.27
N VAL A 67 -22.73 -5.89 1.37
CA VAL A 67 -22.70 -5.26 0.03
C VAL A 67 -22.40 -6.25 -1.08
N ASP A 68 -22.80 -5.91 -2.30
CA ASP A 68 -22.36 -6.58 -3.51
C ASP A 68 -20.91 -6.19 -3.91
N ASN A 69 -20.45 -6.71 -5.05
CA ASN A 69 -19.14 -6.38 -5.61
C ASN A 69 -18.99 -4.90 -6.00
N ASN A 70 -20.07 -4.15 -6.21
CA ASN A 70 -20.10 -2.72 -6.53
C ASN A 70 -20.32 -1.83 -5.29
N CYS A 71 -20.22 -2.41 -4.08
CA CYS A 71 -20.50 -1.75 -2.81
C CYS A 71 -21.96 -1.30 -2.61
N CYS A 72 -22.90 -1.79 -3.41
CA CYS A 72 -24.32 -1.53 -3.23
C CYS A 72 -24.85 -2.40 -2.09
N THR A 73 -25.72 -1.86 -1.23
CA THR A 73 -26.32 -2.63 -0.13
C THR A 73 -27.48 -3.53 -0.59
N ASN A 74 -27.98 -3.32 -1.80
CA ASN A 74 -29.14 -3.98 -2.37
C ASN A 74 -28.79 -5.18 -3.25
N ASP A 75 -27.95 -6.11 -2.80
CA ASP A 75 -27.65 -7.29 -3.61
C ASP A 75 -28.95 -8.13 -3.84
N PRO A 76 -29.51 -8.17 -5.06
CA PRO A 76 -30.83 -8.76 -5.33
C PRO A 76 -30.88 -10.26 -5.04
N ASN A 77 -29.73 -10.93 -4.89
CA ASN A 77 -29.67 -12.36 -4.59
C ASN A 77 -29.29 -12.67 -3.13
N ILE A 78 -29.12 -11.67 -2.25
CA ILE A 78 -29.10 -11.93 -0.79
C ILE A 78 -30.48 -12.44 -0.33
N TYR A 79 -31.54 -12.13 -1.08
CA TYR A 79 -32.94 -12.33 -0.70
C TYR A 79 -33.53 -13.70 -1.06
N ALA A 80 -32.79 -14.56 -1.78
CA ALA A 80 -33.32 -15.85 -2.22
C ALA A 80 -33.38 -16.95 -1.14
N ALA A 81 -32.94 -16.67 0.10
CA ALA A 81 -32.90 -17.65 1.19
C ALA A 81 -33.99 -17.43 2.28
N VAL A 82 -34.82 -16.39 2.16
CA VAL A 82 -35.93 -16.13 3.07
C VAL A 82 -37.22 -16.17 2.26
N VAL A 83 -38.17 -17.01 2.70
CA VAL A 83 -39.43 -17.33 2.01
C VAL A 83 -40.38 -16.11 1.84
N ASP A 84 -40.02 -14.96 2.40
CA ASP A 84 -40.77 -13.72 2.28
C ASP A 84 -39.91 -12.64 1.59
N ASN A 85 -40.41 -12.18 0.43
CA ASN A 85 -39.85 -11.15 -0.49
C ASN A 85 -39.63 -9.74 0.13
N ASN A 86 -39.43 -9.61 1.44
CA ASN A 86 -39.52 -8.34 2.16
C ASN A 86 -38.23 -7.89 2.86
N CYS A 87 -37.11 -8.57 2.63
CA CYS A 87 -35.82 -8.22 3.26
C CYS A 87 -34.90 -7.38 2.38
N CYS A 88 -35.35 -6.90 1.21
CA CYS A 88 -34.57 -5.98 0.37
C CYS A 88 -34.19 -4.71 1.16
N THR A 89 -32.93 -4.27 1.11
CA THR A 89 -32.64 -2.86 1.42
C THR A 89 -33.49 -2.02 0.47
N ASN A 90 -34.31 -1.11 1.00
CA ASN A 90 -35.38 -0.45 0.26
C ASN A 90 -34.92 0.39 -0.94
N ASP A 91 -33.62 0.71 -1.05
CA ASP A 91 -33.13 1.68 -2.02
C ASP A 91 -31.89 1.14 -2.79
N PRO A 92 -31.97 1.01 -4.14
CA PRO A 92 -30.85 0.61 -4.99
C PRO A 92 -29.75 1.66 -5.15
N ASN A 93 -29.86 2.78 -4.45
CA ASN A 93 -28.89 3.87 -4.47
C ASN A 93 -28.20 4.07 -3.11
N ILE A 94 -28.36 3.13 -2.18
CA ILE A 94 -27.57 3.08 -0.96
C ILE A 94 -26.31 2.25 -1.19
N TYR A 95 -25.18 2.87 -0.89
CA TYR A 95 -23.85 2.28 -0.99
C TYR A 95 -23.20 2.27 0.38
N ALA A 96 -22.37 1.26 0.64
CA ALA A 96 -21.56 1.22 1.86
C ALA A 96 -20.13 0.80 1.52
N ALA A 97 -19.16 1.59 1.98
CA ALA A 97 -17.75 1.27 1.85
C ALA A 97 -16.94 1.52 3.13
N GLY A 98 -15.78 0.89 3.21
CA GLY A 98 -14.82 1.04 4.30
C GLY A 98 -14.93 -0.06 5.35
N THR A 99 -14.43 0.22 6.56
CA THR A 99 -14.24 -0.79 7.62
C THR A 99 -15.53 -1.43 8.14
N LEU A 100 -16.68 -0.78 7.91
CA LEU A 100 -18.00 -1.27 8.30
C LEU A 100 -18.59 -2.23 7.27
N SER A 101 -18.10 -2.22 6.03
CA SER A 101 -18.66 -2.99 4.93
C SER A 101 -18.07 -4.38 4.80
N LYS A 102 -18.91 -5.32 4.38
CA LYS A 102 -18.56 -6.71 4.13
C LYS A 102 -19.24 -7.21 2.85
N TYR A 103 -18.51 -7.93 2.00
CA TYR A 103 -19.11 -8.55 0.83
C TYR A 103 -20.08 -9.67 1.22
N SER A 104 -21.16 -9.81 0.44
CA SER A 104 -22.10 -10.92 0.55
C SER A 104 -21.39 -12.29 0.57
N ARG A 105 -21.87 -13.22 1.42
CA ARG A 105 -21.25 -14.55 1.59
C ARG A 105 -21.16 -15.34 0.28
N ARG A 106 -22.00 -15.03 -0.71
CA ARG A 106 -21.99 -15.66 -2.05
C ARG A 106 -20.65 -15.58 -2.77
N TYR A 107 -19.86 -14.55 -2.46
CA TYR A 107 -18.55 -14.31 -3.06
C TYR A 107 -17.44 -15.14 -2.41
N TYR A 108 -17.69 -15.79 -1.26
CA TYR A 108 -16.68 -16.52 -0.48
C TYR A 108 -15.41 -15.69 -0.19
N ALA A 109 -15.60 -14.37 -0.03
CA ALA A 109 -14.53 -13.38 -0.04
C ALA A 109 -14.29 -12.76 1.34
N GLU A 110 -14.36 -13.57 2.41
CA GLU A 110 -14.17 -13.11 3.80
C GLU A 110 -12.78 -12.49 4.03
N HIS A 111 -11.77 -13.00 3.32
CA HIS A 111 -10.39 -12.48 3.30
C HIS A 111 -10.26 -11.16 2.53
N MET A 112 -11.29 -10.76 1.79
CA MET A 112 -11.34 -9.52 0.99
C MET A 112 -12.19 -8.43 1.64
N LYS A 113 -12.50 -8.51 2.94
CA LYS A 113 -13.19 -7.42 3.63
C LYS A 113 -12.45 -6.10 3.47
N GLN A 114 -13.19 -5.03 3.20
CA GLN A 114 -12.65 -3.71 2.93
C GLN A 114 -11.84 -3.12 4.10
N CYS A 115 -12.05 -3.59 5.33
CA CYS A 115 -11.24 -3.20 6.48
C CYS A 115 -9.75 -3.58 6.38
N TYR A 116 -9.41 -4.52 5.50
CA TYR A 116 -8.05 -4.97 5.25
C TYR A 116 -7.34 -4.19 4.13
N PHE A 117 -8.00 -3.22 3.51
CA PHE A 117 -7.48 -2.51 2.32
C PHE A 117 -7.47 -1.00 2.52
N ASN A 118 -6.80 -0.30 1.61
CA ASN A 118 -6.63 1.13 1.70
C ASN A 118 -7.98 1.85 1.53
N ARG A 119 -8.38 2.59 2.57
CA ARG A 119 -9.67 3.31 2.60
C ARG A 119 -9.79 4.40 1.53
N THR A 120 -8.68 5.03 1.16
CA THR A 120 -8.64 6.10 0.15
C THR A 120 -8.83 5.48 -1.23
N GLU A 121 -8.18 4.36 -1.52
CA GLU A 121 -8.39 3.58 -2.74
C GLU A 121 -9.85 3.14 -2.86
N ILE A 122 -10.41 2.50 -1.82
CA ILE A 122 -11.82 2.07 -1.80
C ILE A 122 -12.77 3.25 -2.07
N GLY A 123 -12.59 4.37 -1.36
CA GLY A 123 -13.45 5.55 -1.51
C GLY A 123 -13.36 6.19 -2.88
N ASN A 124 -12.14 6.27 -3.43
CA ASN A 124 -11.91 6.80 -4.77
C ASN A 124 -12.55 5.91 -5.85
N THR A 125 -12.39 4.59 -5.73
CA THR A 125 -13.01 3.62 -6.66
C THR A 125 -14.53 3.70 -6.61
N LEU A 126 -15.14 3.74 -5.41
CA LEU A 126 -16.59 3.93 -5.27
C LEU A 126 -17.06 5.29 -5.84
N GLY A 127 -16.30 6.36 -5.59
CA GLY A 127 -16.60 7.69 -6.11
C GLY A 127 -16.66 7.73 -7.65
N ARG A 128 -15.68 7.12 -8.32
CA ARG A 128 -15.68 6.97 -9.79
C ARG A 128 -16.86 6.16 -10.29
N TYR A 129 -17.16 5.03 -9.63
CA TYR A 129 -18.30 4.20 -9.99
C TYR A 129 -19.63 4.97 -9.91
N ILE A 130 -19.85 5.72 -8.83
CA ILE A 130 -21.07 6.54 -8.67
C ILE A 130 -21.11 7.66 -9.72
N LEU A 131 -19.97 8.33 -9.97
CA LEU A 131 -19.88 9.38 -10.99
C LEU A 131 -20.26 8.84 -12.38
N ASN A 132 -19.73 7.67 -12.76
CA ASN A 132 -20.06 7.00 -14.03
C ASN A 132 -21.54 6.61 -14.11
N LYS A 133 -22.15 6.20 -12.99
CA LYS A 133 -23.59 5.89 -12.92
C LYS A 133 -24.46 7.14 -13.11
N LEU A 134 -24.03 8.31 -12.61
CA LEU A 134 -24.76 9.58 -12.70
C LEU A 134 -24.57 10.28 -14.05
N MET A 135 -23.35 10.30 -14.58
CA MET A 135 -22.95 11.08 -15.76
C MET A 135 -23.15 10.30 -17.08
N ARG A 136 -24.28 9.60 -17.27
CA ARG A 136 -24.58 8.78 -18.48
C ARG A 136 -24.44 9.56 -19.82
N SER A 137 -23.22 9.77 -20.35
CA SER A 137 -22.78 10.30 -21.68
C SER A 137 -21.41 11.01 -21.51
N SER A 138 -20.35 10.84 -22.29
CA SER A 138 -20.12 10.30 -23.65
C SER A 138 -18.67 9.77 -23.70
N SER A 139 -18.45 8.62 -24.34
CA SER A 139 -17.26 7.75 -24.29
C SER A 139 -17.12 6.95 -22.98
N PRO A 140 -17.13 5.60 -23.04
CA PRO A 140 -16.56 4.81 -21.95
C PRO A 140 -15.10 5.24 -21.87
N VAL A 141 -14.72 5.91 -20.79
CA VAL A 141 -13.30 6.01 -20.46
C VAL A 141 -12.84 4.55 -20.36
N GLU A 142 -11.93 4.12 -21.23
CA GLU A 142 -11.27 2.81 -21.18
C GLU A 142 -10.38 2.69 -19.93
N ASP A 143 -10.80 3.25 -18.80
CA ASP A 143 -10.24 2.87 -17.52
C ASP A 143 -10.74 1.45 -17.26
N ASP A 144 -9.80 0.54 -17.00
CA ASP A 144 -10.05 -0.81 -16.51
C ASP A 144 -10.72 -0.69 -15.12
N ASP A 145 -12.01 -0.32 -15.12
CA ASP A 145 -12.77 -0.01 -13.93
C ASP A 145 -12.72 -1.27 -13.05
N LEU A 146 -12.18 -1.14 -11.84
CA LEU A 146 -11.92 -2.26 -10.91
C LEU A 146 -13.15 -3.18 -10.72
N PHE A 147 -14.35 -2.62 -10.90
CA PHE A 147 -15.65 -3.29 -10.84
C PHE A 147 -16.08 -3.99 -12.14
N SER A 148 -15.64 -3.52 -13.31
CA SER A 148 -16.01 -4.07 -14.62
C SER A 148 -15.65 -5.55 -14.74
N ASN A 149 -14.42 -5.90 -14.32
CA ASN A 149 -13.93 -7.27 -14.28
C ASN A 149 -14.72 -8.17 -13.30
N CYS A 150 -15.38 -7.57 -12.31
CA CYS A 150 -16.17 -8.27 -11.31
C CYS A 150 -17.59 -8.61 -11.78
N ASN A 151 -18.08 -7.97 -12.83
CA ASN A 151 -19.45 -8.11 -13.34
C ASN A 151 -19.57 -9.11 -14.50
N ARG A 152 -18.52 -9.90 -14.77
CA ARG A 152 -18.55 -10.96 -15.81
C ARG A 152 -19.53 -12.07 -15.41
N GLU A 153 -20.42 -12.43 -16.33
CA GLU A 153 -21.44 -13.47 -16.10
C GLU A 153 -20.83 -14.79 -15.59
N GLY A 154 -21.49 -15.39 -14.60
CA GLY A 154 -21.05 -16.65 -13.98
C GLY A 154 -19.88 -16.53 -13.00
N LYS A 155 -19.21 -15.37 -12.90
CA LYS A 155 -18.10 -15.16 -11.96
C LYS A 155 -18.56 -14.39 -10.72
N ARG A 156 -18.29 -14.94 -9.54
CA ARG A 156 -18.55 -14.29 -8.24
C ARG A 156 -17.28 -13.64 -7.73
N LEU A 157 -16.86 -12.56 -8.40
CA LEU A 157 -15.63 -11.83 -8.06
C LEU A 157 -15.95 -10.55 -7.29
N VAL A 158 -14.99 -10.11 -6.49
CA VAL A 158 -14.99 -8.83 -5.79
C VAL A 158 -13.75 -8.03 -6.17
N PRO A 159 -13.77 -6.70 -6.07
CA PRO A 159 -12.64 -5.87 -6.44
C PRO A 159 -11.38 -6.19 -5.60
N ARG A 160 -10.23 -6.17 -6.27
CA ARG A 160 -8.92 -6.35 -5.63
C ARG A 160 -8.23 -5.00 -5.49
N TYR A 161 -8.14 -4.53 -4.26
CA TYR A 161 -7.41 -3.33 -3.89
C TYR A 161 -5.92 -3.63 -3.68
N THR A 162 -5.05 -2.77 -4.19
CA THR A 162 -3.60 -3.02 -4.25
C THR A 162 -2.76 -2.00 -3.51
N GLN A 163 -3.34 -0.87 -3.11
CA GLN A 163 -2.59 0.19 -2.42
C GLN A 163 -2.21 -0.23 -0.99
N PRO A 164 -1.05 0.21 -0.47
CA PRO A 164 -0.61 -0.14 0.86
C PRO A 164 -1.49 0.48 1.95
N LEU A 165 -1.46 -0.13 3.13
CA LEU A 165 -2.01 0.46 4.34
C LEU A 165 -0.93 1.32 4.98
N SER A 166 -1.19 2.62 5.11
CA SER A 166 -0.30 3.56 5.82
C SER A 166 -0.98 4.07 7.09
N VAL A 167 -0.30 3.96 8.22
CA VAL A 167 -0.71 4.49 9.51
C VAL A 167 0.38 5.42 10.00
N SER A 168 -0.01 6.63 10.40
CA SER A 168 0.90 7.55 11.08
C SER A 168 0.26 8.10 12.34
N ALA A 169 1.06 8.31 13.37
CA ALA A 169 0.62 8.86 14.63
C ALA A 169 1.75 9.68 15.27
N ARG A 170 1.40 10.65 16.11
CA ARG A 170 2.35 11.30 17.01
C ARG A 170 2.18 10.66 18.38
N LEU A 171 3.19 9.93 18.82
CA LEU A 171 3.26 9.29 20.12
C LEU A 171 3.67 10.32 21.19
N PRO A 172 3.46 10.01 22.49
CA PRO A 172 4.02 10.80 23.58
C PRO A 172 5.52 11.06 23.40
N GLY A 173 6.01 12.19 23.93
CA GLY A 173 7.41 12.58 23.75
C GLY A 173 7.72 13.19 22.37
N LYS A 174 6.70 13.63 21.63
CA LYS A 174 6.84 14.22 20.27
C LYS A 174 7.41 13.26 19.22
N ILE A 175 7.34 11.95 19.46
CA ILE A 175 7.83 10.93 18.54
C ILE A 175 6.81 10.74 17.41
N ASN A 176 7.25 10.85 16.17
CA ASN A 176 6.47 10.53 14.99
C ASN A 176 6.64 9.03 14.66
N TYR A 177 5.51 8.34 14.56
CA TYR A 177 5.42 6.95 14.14
C TYR A 177 4.80 6.86 12.75
N MET A 178 5.34 5.98 11.92
CA MET A 178 4.76 5.59 10.65
C MET A 178 4.93 4.09 10.43
N SER A 179 3.88 3.45 9.92
CA SER A 179 3.94 2.07 9.44
C SER A 179 3.24 1.97 8.09
N VAL A 180 3.93 1.40 7.12
CA VAL A 180 3.40 1.02 5.81
C VAL A 180 3.42 -0.50 5.73
N LYS A 181 2.30 -1.10 5.34
CA LYS A 181 2.19 -2.55 5.21
C LYS A 181 1.36 -2.93 3.99
N LYS A 182 1.57 -4.16 3.52
CA LYS A 182 0.79 -4.74 2.42
C LYS A 182 -0.71 -4.72 2.72
N PRO A 183 -1.56 -4.53 1.70
CA PRO A 183 -2.99 -4.72 1.86
C PRO A 183 -3.32 -6.21 2.10
N GLY A 184 -4.44 -6.46 2.77
CA GLY A 184 -4.95 -7.79 3.06
C GLY A 184 -4.91 -8.15 4.54
N VAL A 185 -5.25 -9.41 4.81
CA VAL A 185 -5.35 -9.92 6.19
C VAL A 185 -3.98 -9.89 6.85
N GLU A 186 -3.90 -9.27 8.03
CA GLU A 186 -2.66 -9.13 8.78
C GLU A 186 -2.31 -10.43 9.52
N SER A 187 -1.13 -10.96 9.23
CA SER A 187 -0.51 -12.03 10.02
C SER A 187 0.32 -11.41 11.15
N PRO A 188 0.28 -11.97 12.38
CA PRO A 188 1.15 -11.50 13.45
C PRO A 188 2.62 -11.55 13.04
N LEU A 189 3.37 -10.50 13.34
CA LEU A 189 4.76 -10.34 12.87
C LEU A 189 5.64 -11.54 13.22
N HIS A 190 5.55 -12.07 14.44
CA HIS A 190 6.35 -13.23 14.86
C HIS A 190 6.05 -14.48 14.02
N VAL A 191 4.80 -14.69 13.59
CA VAL A 191 4.41 -15.78 12.70
C VAL A 191 4.98 -15.54 11.30
N ALA A 192 4.89 -14.31 10.80
CA ALA A 192 5.45 -13.96 9.50
C ALA A 192 6.96 -14.16 9.46
N MET A 193 7.69 -13.79 10.53
CA MET A 193 9.14 -13.92 10.62
C MET A 193 9.63 -15.37 10.69
N THR A 194 8.77 -16.32 11.08
CA THR A 194 9.12 -17.75 11.07
C THR A 194 8.94 -18.41 9.70
N ALA A 195 8.35 -17.72 8.73
CA ALA A 195 8.14 -18.26 7.39
C ALA A 195 9.44 -18.22 6.57
N ASP A 196 9.72 -19.29 5.83
CA ASP A 196 10.93 -19.39 4.98
C ASP A 196 10.95 -18.32 3.87
N ASP A 197 9.78 -17.79 3.49
CA ASP A 197 9.59 -16.77 2.46
C ASP A 197 9.51 -15.33 3.01
N TYR A 198 9.88 -15.11 4.27
CA TYR A 198 9.80 -13.78 4.89
C TYR A 198 10.66 -12.73 4.17
N GLY A 199 11.85 -13.11 3.69
CA GLY A 199 12.79 -12.20 3.02
C GLY A 199 13.80 -11.56 3.99
N GLN A 200 14.15 -10.29 3.75
CA GLN A 200 15.27 -9.60 4.43
C GLN A 200 14.80 -8.30 5.10
N VAL A 201 15.40 -7.97 6.24
CA VAL A 201 15.13 -6.73 6.98
C VAL A 201 16.38 -5.87 7.05
N LEU A 202 16.26 -4.61 6.61
CA LEU A 202 17.29 -3.58 6.73
C LEU A 202 16.86 -2.61 7.84
N THR A 203 17.76 -2.35 8.79
CA THR A 203 17.45 -1.49 9.94
C THR A 203 18.55 -0.47 10.15
N SER A 204 18.20 0.81 10.25
CA SER A 204 19.12 1.88 10.63
C SER A 204 18.62 2.64 11.86
N GLY A 205 19.56 3.05 12.72
CA GLY A 205 19.27 3.69 14.01
C GLY A 205 18.76 2.72 15.09
N ASP A 206 18.25 3.26 16.20
CA ASP A 206 17.83 2.49 17.38
C ASP A 206 16.59 3.12 18.05
N CYS A 207 15.67 2.27 18.51
CA CYS A 207 14.53 2.65 19.34
C CYS A 207 14.93 3.19 20.72
N LYS A 208 16.14 2.93 21.21
CA LYS A 208 16.63 3.46 22.49
C LYS A 208 17.13 4.90 22.38
N ASN A 209 17.73 5.26 21.23
CA ASN A 209 18.33 6.57 20.98
C ASN A 209 17.60 7.29 19.84
N ILE A 210 16.28 7.47 19.99
CA ILE A 210 15.41 8.05 18.95
C ILE A 210 15.82 9.50 18.60
N ASP A 211 16.44 10.22 19.53
CA ASP A 211 16.81 11.63 19.37
C ASP A 211 17.97 11.88 18.39
N GLU A 212 18.82 10.88 18.13
CA GLU A 212 19.97 11.03 17.22
C GLU A 212 19.52 10.88 15.75
N GLN A 213 19.22 9.64 15.37
CA GLN A 213 18.83 9.26 14.02
C GLN A 213 17.35 8.87 13.92
N GLY A 214 16.77 8.38 15.02
CA GLY A 214 15.51 7.66 15.01
C GLY A 214 15.72 6.17 14.73
N TYR A 215 14.64 5.49 14.38
CA TYR A 215 14.61 4.08 14.02
C TYR A 215 13.89 3.92 12.69
N PHE A 216 14.56 3.30 11.73
CA PHE A 216 14.00 2.96 10.43
C PHE A 216 14.15 1.46 10.22
N ARG A 217 13.03 0.76 10.00
CA ARG A 217 12.99 -0.65 9.61
C ARG A 217 12.33 -0.78 8.25
N LEU A 218 13.09 -1.27 7.29
CA LEU A 218 12.62 -1.62 5.95
C LEU A 218 12.64 -3.13 5.78
N HIS A 219 11.55 -3.71 5.33
CA HIS A 219 11.43 -5.14 5.09
C HIS A 219 11.16 -5.40 3.62
N LEU A 220 12.05 -6.19 3.03
CA LEU A 220 11.97 -6.70 1.67
C LEU A 220 11.45 -8.13 1.71
N ASN A 221 10.47 -8.46 0.87
CA ASN A 221 9.95 -9.81 0.75
C ASN A 221 10.95 -10.77 0.06
N GLN A 222 10.56 -12.03 -0.12
CA GLN A 222 11.33 -13.02 -0.88
C GLN A 222 11.61 -12.68 -2.36
N TYR A 223 11.10 -11.57 -2.89
CA TYR A 223 11.38 -11.06 -4.23
C TYR A 223 12.15 -9.75 -4.21
N ASN A 224 12.71 -9.35 -3.06
CA ASN A 224 13.44 -8.10 -2.85
C ASN A 224 12.60 -6.84 -3.12
N THR A 225 11.29 -6.94 -2.95
CA THR A 225 10.35 -5.82 -3.05
C THR A 225 9.99 -5.33 -1.66
N VAL A 226 9.90 -4.00 -1.48
CA VAL A 226 9.49 -3.39 -0.20
C VAL A 226 8.08 -3.82 0.16
N GLU A 227 7.95 -4.54 1.28
CA GLU A 227 6.69 -5.08 1.77
C GLU A 227 6.20 -4.35 3.03
N THR A 228 7.10 -4.03 3.96
CA THR A 228 6.77 -3.23 5.15
C THR A 228 7.82 -2.16 5.46
N ILE A 229 7.35 -1.01 5.93
CA ILE A 229 8.17 0.12 6.38
C ILE A 229 7.70 0.47 7.79
N THR A 230 8.61 0.65 8.74
CA THR A 230 8.28 1.11 10.09
C THR A 230 9.30 2.13 10.55
N CYS A 231 8.83 3.31 10.93
CA CYS A 231 9.68 4.44 11.30
C CYS A 231 9.25 5.00 12.66
N LEU A 232 10.23 5.37 13.48
CA LEU A 232 10.08 6.16 14.71
C LEU A 232 11.14 7.26 14.72
N THR A 233 10.75 8.52 14.88
CA THR A 233 11.71 9.62 14.92
C THR A 233 11.11 10.85 15.60
N THR A 234 11.92 11.70 16.22
CA THR A 234 11.45 13.01 16.71
C THR A 234 11.38 14.06 15.60
N LYS A 235 12.03 13.81 14.45
CA LYS A 235 12.02 14.67 13.26
C LYS A 235 10.70 14.52 12.49
N GLU A 236 10.39 15.50 11.64
CA GLU A 236 9.21 15.41 10.78
C GLU A 236 9.39 14.30 9.74
N LEU A 237 8.30 13.58 9.44
CA LEU A 237 8.31 12.47 8.49
C LEU A 237 7.61 12.89 7.21
N GLU A 238 8.30 12.69 6.08
CA GLU A 238 7.72 12.79 4.73
C GLU A 238 6.88 11.54 4.41
N LYS A 239 5.74 11.42 5.09
CA LYS A 239 4.89 10.22 5.07
C LYS A 239 4.46 9.80 3.66
N VAL A 240 4.17 10.77 2.80
CA VAL A 240 3.74 10.52 1.42
C VAL A 240 4.89 9.90 0.62
N ASN A 241 6.07 10.52 0.66
CA ASN A 241 7.27 10.05 -0.02
C ASN A 241 7.64 8.62 0.41
N LEU A 242 7.70 8.37 1.73
CA LEU A 242 8.00 7.04 2.25
C LEU A 242 6.95 5.99 1.85
N THR A 243 5.67 6.38 1.68
CA THR A 243 4.64 5.43 1.21
C THR A 243 4.87 5.00 -0.23
N HIS A 244 5.42 5.86 -1.09
CA HIS A 244 5.73 5.54 -2.50
C HIS A 244 6.90 4.55 -2.66
N LEU A 245 7.69 4.31 -1.61
CA LEU A 245 8.72 3.26 -1.61
C LEU A 245 8.10 1.85 -1.58
N TRP A 246 6.88 1.72 -1.07
CA TRP A 246 6.21 0.42 -0.98
C TRP A 246 5.97 -0.18 -2.36
N GLY A 247 6.19 -1.50 -2.48
CA GLY A 247 6.02 -2.22 -3.73
C GLY A 247 7.14 -1.99 -4.75
N LYS A 248 8.13 -1.14 -4.46
CA LYS A 248 9.30 -0.96 -5.33
C LYS A 248 10.38 -2.01 -5.02
N HIS A 249 11.08 -2.48 -6.06
CA HIS A 249 12.17 -3.45 -5.94
C HIS A 249 13.47 -2.75 -5.52
N GLU A 250 14.32 -3.41 -4.73
CA GLU A 250 15.55 -2.82 -4.17
C GLU A 250 16.51 -2.23 -5.22
N LYS A 251 16.60 -2.84 -6.40
CA LYS A 251 17.37 -2.30 -7.53
C LYS A 251 16.92 -0.91 -7.98
N LEU A 252 15.61 -0.66 -8.02
CA LEU A 252 15.05 0.66 -8.34
C LEU A 252 15.36 1.67 -7.23
N LEU A 253 15.51 1.19 -6.00
CA LEU A 253 15.93 1.98 -4.83
C LEU A 253 17.46 2.11 -4.78
N ASN A 254 18.08 2.33 -5.94
CA ASN A 254 19.51 2.57 -6.11
C ASN A 254 20.42 1.42 -5.59
N ASN A 255 20.06 0.16 -5.93
CA ASN A 255 20.74 -1.06 -5.47
C ASN A 255 20.87 -1.11 -3.94
N LEU A 256 19.74 -0.88 -3.27
CA LEU A 256 19.66 -0.67 -1.83
C LEU A 256 20.36 -1.77 -1.03
N VAL A 257 20.13 -3.05 -1.36
CA VAL A 257 20.67 -4.17 -0.58
C VAL A 257 22.19 -4.17 -0.62
N THR A 258 22.76 -4.11 -1.83
CA THR A 258 24.22 -4.09 -2.03
C THR A 258 24.87 -2.92 -1.30
N ARG A 259 24.31 -1.71 -1.42
CA ARG A 259 24.84 -0.51 -0.78
C ARG A 259 24.76 -0.58 0.75
N PHE A 260 23.67 -1.15 1.28
CA PHE A 260 23.47 -1.33 2.71
C PHE A 260 24.45 -2.35 3.29
N GLU A 261 24.65 -3.48 2.61
CA GLU A 261 25.63 -4.51 2.99
C GLU A 261 27.08 -4.00 2.93
N MET A 262 27.39 -3.12 1.98
CA MET A 262 28.67 -2.42 1.91
C MET A 262 28.82 -1.28 2.92
N VAL A 263 27.85 -1.08 3.82
CA VAL A 263 27.83 -0.03 4.87
C VAL A 263 27.96 1.39 4.29
N THR A 264 27.57 1.58 3.03
CA THR A 264 27.50 2.92 2.41
C THR A 264 26.25 3.68 2.84
N ILE A 265 25.25 2.96 3.38
CA ILE A 265 23.99 3.51 3.89
C ILE A 265 23.98 3.35 5.42
N GLY A 266 24.40 4.40 6.13
CA GLY A 266 24.29 4.47 7.60
C GLY A 266 22.92 4.93 8.09
N ASP A 267 22.22 5.74 7.28
CA ASP A 267 20.92 6.28 7.63
C ASP A 267 19.92 6.20 6.48
N LEU A 268 18.90 5.35 6.64
CA LEU A 268 17.84 5.18 5.66
C LEU A 268 16.98 6.43 5.51
N PHE A 269 16.81 7.26 6.56
CA PHE A 269 16.09 8.53 6.42
C PHE A 269 16.84 9.47 5.48
N ALA A 270 18.14 9.66 5.71
CA ALA A 270 18.98 10.50 4.85
C ALA A 270 19.08 9.94 3.42
N PHE A 271 19.28 8.62 3.28
CA PHE A 271 19.41 7.95 1.98
C PHE A 271 18.17 8.13 1.10
N PHE A 272 16.97 8.00 1.66
CA PHE A 272 15.73 8.22 0.91
C PHE A 272 15.40 9.70 0.71
N ALA A 273 16.01 10.61 1.46
CA ALA A 273 15.92 12.05 1.22
C ALA A 273 16.90 12.54 0.13
N GLU A 274 17.76 11.67 -0.41
CA GLU A 274 18.69 12.05 -1.49
C GLU A 274 17.95 12.41 -2.80
N PRO A 275 18.50 13.30 -3.63
CA PRO A 275 17.80 13.81 -4.81
C PRO A 275 17.35 12.75 -5.83
N TRP A 276 18.02 11.60 -5.91
CA TRP A 276 17.69 10.52 -6.86
C TRP A 276 16.36 9.84 -6.58
N SER A 277 15.80 9.96 -5.36
CA SER A 277 14.57 9.29 -4.97
C SER A 277 13.31 10.07 -5.38
N TYR A 278 13.42 11.37 -5.63
CA TYR A 278 12.27 12.27 -5.81
C TYR A 278 11.42 11.94 -7.05
N ALA A 279 12.02 11.42 -8.12
CA ALA A 279 11.25 10.91 -9.26
C ALA A 279 10.29 9.78 -8.84
N LEU A 280 10.69 8.93 -7.88
CA LEU A 280 9.86 7.83 -7.38
C LEU A 280 8.67 8.33 -6.55
N TYR A 281 8.79 9.52 -5.96
CA TYR A 281 7.74 10.14 -5.12
C TYR A 281 6.73 10.95 -5.92
N HIS A 282 7.02 11.18 -7.21
CA HIS A 282 6.16 11.94 -8.08
C HIS A 282 4.87 11.17 -8.37
N ASP A 283 3.72 11.84 -8.29
CA ASP A 283 2.39 11.25 -8.53
C ASP A 283 2.24 10.59 -9.93
N ARG A 284 2.87 11.16 -10.95
CA ARG A 284 2.93 10.62 -12.32
C ARG A 284 3.89 9.44 -12.51
N PHE A 285 4.69 9.06 -11.50
CA PHE A 285 5.65 7.95 -11.63
C PHE A 285 4.97 6.60 -11.85
N ASP A 286 3.79 6.38 -11.27
CA ASP A 286 3.05 5.15 -11.48
C ASP A 286 2.55 5.04 -12.93
N LYS A 287 2.19 6.16 -13.57
CA LYS A 287 1.89 6.19 -15.00
C LYS A 287 3.11 5.83 -15.84
N LEU A 288 4.29 6.41 -15.54
CA LEU A 288 5.54 6.04 -16.19
C LEU A 288 5.82 4.53 -16.05
N SER A 289 5.58 3.97 -14.86
CA SER A 289 5.78 2.55 -14.60
C SER A 289 4.85 1.68 -15.45
N THR A 290 3.58 2.08 -15.62
CA THR A 290 2.62 1.42 -16.52
C THR A 290 3.08 1.52 -17.97
N ASP A 291 3.44 2.73 -18.44
CA ASP A 291 3.91 2.95 -19.80
C ASP A 291 5.15 2.09 -20.13
N ILE A 292 6.09 1.96 -19.18
CA ILE A 292 7.27 1.09 -19.32
C ILE A 292 6.87 -0.39 -19.39
N ASN A 293 5.94 -0.85 -18.54
CA ASN A 293 5.44 -2.22 -18.61
C ASN A 293 4.76 -2.52 -19.94
N ASP A 294 3.99 -1.57 -20.47
CA ASP A 294 3.36 -1.70 -21.78
C ASP A 294 4.38 -1.75 -22.91
N ILE A 295 5.46 -0.94 -22.85
CA ILE A 295 6.58 -1.03 -23.78
C ILE A 295 7.20 -2.44 -23.74
N LEU A 296 7.49 -2.97 -22.55
CA LEU A 296 8.12 -4.28 -22.40
C LEU A 296 7.23 -5.45 -22.83
N ARG A 297 5.91 -5.23 -22.89
CA ARG A 297 4.91 -6.22 -23.29
C ARG A 297 4.53 -6.14 -24.77
N LEU A 298 4.38 -4.94 -25.30
CA LEU A 298 3.82 -4.70 -26.65
C LEU A 298 4.89 -4.57 -27.73
N VAL A 299 6.09 -4.10 -27.38
CA VAL A 299 7.20 -4.05 -28.34
C VAL A 299 7.71 -5.48 -28.54
N THR A 300 7.94 -5.85 -29.79
CA THR A 300 8.46 -7.16 -30.20
C THR A 300 9.48 -6.96 -31.32
N GLU A 301 10.71 -7.42 -31.13
CA GLU A 301 11.73 -7.42 -32.20
C GLU A 301 11.60 -8.64 -33.12
N GLU A 302 11.06 -9.74 -32.61
CA GLU A 302 10.71 -10.97 -33.34
C GLU A 302 9.18 -11.19 -33.26
N GLU A 303 8.56 -11.71 -34.33
CA GLU A 303 7.10 -11.94 -34.36
C GLU A 303 6.64 -12.84 -33.20
N GLY A 304 5.90 -12.25 -32.25
CA GLY A 304 5.16 -12.99 -31.23
C GLY A 304 5.90 -13.32 -29.94
N THR A 305 7.08 -12.74 -29.65
CA THR A 305 7.71 -12.86 -28.32
C THR A 305 8.20 -11.52 -27.79
N SER A 306 7.57 -11.03 -26.72
CA SER A 306 8.06 -9.88 -25.96
C SER A 306 9.09 -10.31 -24.90
N ILE A 307 9.96 -9.39 -24.46
CA ILE A 307 10.89 -9.65 -23.33
C ILE A 307 10.10 -10.13 -22.10
N LEU A 308 8.93 -9.54 -21.83
CA LEU A 308 8.14 -9.89 -20.65
C LEU A 308 7.56 -11.31 -20.77
N GLU A 309 7.08 -11.71 -21.95
CA GLU A 309 6.61 -13.09 -22.20
C GLU A 309 7.73 -14.12 -22.12
N ASP A 310 8.95 -13.80 -22.56
CA ASP A 310 10.11 -14.68 -22.39
C ASP A 310 10.47 -14.84 -20.90
N VAL A 311 10.43 -13.75 -20.12
CA VAL A 311 10.59 -13.82 -18.65
C VAL A 311 9.52 -14.72 -18.03
N ILE A 312 8.25 -14.54 -18.39
CA ILE A 312 7.14 -15.38 -17.89
C ILE A 312 7.38 -16.85 -18.25
N SER A 313 7.71 -17.14 -19.51
CA SER A 313 7.97 -18.50 -19.98
C SER A 313 9.09 -19.17 -19.19
N LYS A 314 10.17 -18.43 -18.89
CA LYS A 314 11.27 -18.94 -18.06
C LYS A 314 10.87 -19.15 -16.60
N LEU A 315 10.03 -18.28 -16.05
CA LEU A 315 9.47 -18.48 -14.71
C LEU A 315 8.61 -19.74 -14.67
N GLU A 316 7.77 -19.98 -15.68
CA GLU A 316 6.95 -21.20 -15.81
C GLU A 316 7.82 -22.46 -15.87
N MET A 317 8.87 -22.45 -16.70
CA MET A 317 9.86 -23.54 -16.76
C MET A 317 10.52 -23.80 -15.40
N ASN A 318 10.78 -22.74 -14.63
CA ASN A 318 11.35 -22.81 -13.29
C ASN A 318 10.31 -23.09 -12.19
N ARG A 319 9.04 -23.35 -12.54
CA ARG A 319 7.92 -23.52 -11.59
C ARG A 319 7.74 -22.32 -10.67
N TRP A 320 7.75 -21.12 -11.25
CA TRP A 320 7.59 -19.83 -10.57
C TRP A 320 8.69 -19.50 -9.55
N LYS A 321 9.85 -20.16 -9.66
CA LYS A 321 11.06 -19.82 -8.91
C LYS A 321 11.88 -18.76 -9.64
N ARG A 322 12.75 -18.07 -8.89
CA ARG A 322 13.65 -17.03 -9.42
C ARG A 322 14.44 -17.54 -10.65
N LEU A 323 14.71 -16.64 -11.59
CA LEU A 323 15.55 -16.92 -12.75
C LEU A 323 16.96 -17.31 -12.31
N THR A 324 17.57 -18.25 -13.03
CA THR A 324 18.98 -18.58 -12.83
C THR A 324 19.87 -17.42 -13.29
N PRO A 325 21.11 -17.31 -12.80
CA PRO A 325 22.02 -16.25 -13.25
C PRO A 325 22.23 -16.22 -14.77
N ALA A 326 22.27 -17.40 -15.41
CA ALA A 326 22.38 -17.51 -16.87
C ALA A 326 21.13 -16.99 -17.58
N GLN A 327 19.93 -17.36 -17.12
CA GLN A 327 18.67 -16.84 -17.67
C GLN A 327 18.56 -15.33 -17.49
N PHE A 328 18.96 -14.80 -16.33
CA PHE A 328 18.96 -13.36 -16.07
C PHE A 328 19.93 -12.64 -17.00
N HIS A 329 21.14 -13.18 -17.20
CA HIS A 329 22.13 -12.59 -18.11
C HIS A 329 21.62 -12.58 -19.57
N ASP A 330 20.99 -13.66 -20.02
CA ASP A 330 20.36 -13.72 -21.33
C ASP A 330 19.28 -12.64 -21.51
N GLN A 331 18.39 -12.46 -20.53
CA GLN A 331 17.39 -11.39 -20.56
C GLN A 331 18.00 -10.00 -20.56
N HIS A 332 19.06 -9.80 -19.78
CA HIS A 332 19.75 -8.53 -19.75
C HIS A 332 20.40 -8.21 -21.11
N ASN A 333 20.98 -9.20 -21.78
CA ASN A 333 21.57 -9.03 -23.10
C ASN A 333 20.51 -8.75 -24.18
N LYS A 334 19.31 -9.34 -24.09
CA LYS A 334 18.17 -8.99 -24.97
C LYS A 334 17.67 -7.56 -24.76
N PHE A 335 17.77 -7.04 -23.55
CA PHE A 335 17.40 -5.66 -23.27
C PHE A 335 18.50 -4.65 -23.66
N ASN A 336 19.76 -5.00 -23.45
CA ASN A 336 20.86 -4.07 -23.66
C ASN A 336 21.17 -3.87 -25.15
N GLY A 337 21.09 -2.63 -25.62
CA GLY A 337 21.27 -2.25 -27.02
C GLY A 337 20.05 -2.48 -27.91
N SER A 338 18.91 -2.91 -27.36
CA SER A 338 17.70 -3.21 -28.12
C SER A 338 16.75 -2.01 -28.23
N GLU A 339 15.72 -2.14 -29.08
CA GLU A 339 14.68 -1.13 -29.24
C GLU A 339 13.93 -0.86 -27.92
N TYR A 340 13.83 -1.88 -27.07
CA TYR A 340 13.25 -1.75 -25.72
C TYR A 340 14.01 -0.73 -24.88
N GLN A 341 15.34 -0.83 -24.79
CA GLN A 341 16.13 0.13 -24.01
C GLN A 341 15.98 1.54 -24.56
N LYS A 342 15.95 1.70 -25.89
CA LYS A 342 15.76 3.01 -26.52
C LYS A 342 14.40 3.62 -26.13
N LYS A 343 13.30 2.89 -26.31
CA LYS A 343 11.94 3.35 -25.97
C LYS A 343 11.76 3.64 -24.48
N VAL A 344 12.30 2.78 -23.61
CA VAL A 344 12.28 3.01 -22.16
C VAL A 344 13.06 4.28 -21.81
N THR A 345 14.24 4.48 -22.42
CA THR A 345 15.06 5.69 -22.18
C THR A 345 14.34 6.94 -22.64
N GLU A 346 13.76 6.94 -23.85
CA GLU A 346 12.93 8.03 -24.36
C GLU A 346 11.78 8.35 -23.40
N LYS A 347 11.07 7.34 -22.91
CA LYS A 347 9.93 7.54 -22.02
C LYS A 347 10.31 8.11 -20.66
N VAL A 348 11.45 7.68 -20.10
CA VAL A 348 11.99 8.25 -18.86
C VAL A 348 12.44 9.70 -19.07
N LEU A 349 13.08 10.02 -20.20
CA LEU A 349 13.49 11.38 -20.52
C LEU A 349 12.29 12.32 -20.72
N GLU A 350 11.24 11.87 -21.43
CA GLU A 350 9.97 12.59 -21.54
C GLU A 350 9.41 12.92 -20.15
N PHE A 351 9.33 11.92 -19.27
CA PHE A 351 8.87 12.13 -17.90
C PHE A 351 9.71 13.18 -17.16
N LEU A 352 11.04 13.15 -17.27
CA LEU A 352 11.90 14.13 -16.60
C LEU A 352 11.74 15.54 -17.18
N ILE A 353 11.55 15.67 -18.49
CA ILE A 353 11.34 16.95 -19.17
C ILE A 353 9.98 17.55 -18.76
N ASP A 354 8.92 16.75 -18.82
CA ASP A 354 7.55 17.16 -18.47
C ASP A 354 7.37 17.55 -17.00
N ASN A 355 8.30 17.11 -16.15
CA ASN A 355 8.31 17.34 -14.71
C ASN A 355 9.50 18.16 -14.25
N TYR A 356 10.23 18.83 -15.15
CA TYR A 356 11.47 19.55 -14.81
C TYR A 356 11.32 20.55 -13.67
N ASN A 357 10.19 21.26 -13.61
CA ASN A 357 9.90 22.23 -12.54
C ASN A 357 9.82 21.59 -11.15
N TYR A 358 9.45 20.31 -11.07
CA TYR A 358 9.34 19.55 -9.81
C TYR A 358 10.57 18.68 -9.58
N LEU A 359 11.29 18.31 -10.64
CA LEU A 359 12.44 17.41 -10.63
C LEU A 359 13.74 18.09 -11.15
N PRO A 360 14.11 19.29 -10.66
CA PRO A 360 15.25 20.05 -11.20
C PRO A 360 16.61 19.41 -10.88
N MET A 361 16.65 18.48 -9.92
CA MET A 361 17.85 17.73 -9.57
C MET A 361 18.26 16.69 -10.62
N TYR A 362 17.38 16.34 -11.55
CA TYR A 362 17.69 15.40 -12.63
C TYR A 362 18.22 16.15 -13.84
N ALA A 363 19.41 15.75 -14.29
CA ALA A 363 19.97 16.27 -15.52
C ALA A 363 19.19 15.72 -16.72
N ASN A 364 18.53 16.61 -17.47
CA ASN A 364 18.01 16.32 -18.80
C ASN A 364 18.94 16.90 -19.88
N PRO A 365 18.83 16.50 -21.16
CA PRO A 365 19.72 16.99 -22.22
C PRO A 365 19.78 18.51 -22.33
N MET A 366 18.68 19.22 -22.05
CA MET A 366 18.68 20.69 -22.02
C MET A 366 19.49 21.23 -20.84
N ALA A 367 19.31 20.68 -19.64
CA ALA A 367 20.05 21.07 -18.44
C ALA A 367 21.56 20.78 -18.60
N VAL A 368 21.93 19.64 -19.19
CA VAL A 368 23.34 19.31 -19.49
C VAL A 368 23.95 20.34 -20.44
N ASN A 369 23.25 20.71 -21.51
CA ASN A 369 23.75 21.74 -22.43
C ASN A 369 23.93 23.09 -21.72
N VAL A 370 23.03 23.48 -20.81
CA VAL A 370 23.16 24.71 -20.02
C VAL A 370 24.35 24.64 -19.06
N ILE A 371 24.55 23.52 -18.36
CA ILE A 371 25.69 23.31 -17.46
C ILE A 371 27.01 23.35 -18.24
N LEU A 372 27.04 22.76 -19.44
CA LEU A 372 28.24 22.70 -20.28
C LEU A 372 28.47 23.97 -21.11
N ALA A 373 27.47 24.82 -21.34
CA ALA A 373 27.61 26.05 -22.13
C ALA A 373 28.62 27.05 -21.53
N GLY A 374 28.95 26.94 -20.25
CA GLY A 374 30.01 27.71 -19.59
C GLY A 374 31.35 26.98 -19.46
N HIS A 375 31.44 25.71 -19.88
CA HIS A 375 32.63 24.88 -19.72
C HIS A 375 33.81 25.39 -20.55
N GLU A 376 33.56 25.78 -21.82
CA GLU A 376 34.62 26.27 -22.73
C GLU A 376 35.23 27.61 -22.30
N VAL A 377 34.50 28.41 -21.51
CA VAL A 377 34.92 29.75 -21.07
C VAL A 377 35.38 29.75 -19.61
N SER A 378 35.32 28.61 -18.91
CA SER A 378 35.64 28.53 -17.48
C SER A 378 37.15 28.44 -17.25
N PRO A 379 37.77 29.42 -16.54
CA PRO A 379 39.19 29.38 -16.21
C PRO A 379 39.57 28.27 -15.23
N MET A 380 38.60 27.58 -14.61
CA MET A 380 38.85 26.41 -13.73
C MET A 380 39.12 25.12 -14.50
N PHE A 381 38.70 25.03 -15.77
CA PHE A 381 38.88 23.84 -16.61
C PHE A 381 39.85 24.06 -17.77
N ASN A 382 40.11 25.32 -18.13
CA ASN A 382 41.22 25.70 -19.00
C ASN A 382 42.47 25.98 -18.15
N ASN A 383 43.12 24.91 -17.66
CA ASN A 383 44.50 25.01 -17.18
C ASN A 383 45.43 25.06 -18.39
N THR A 384 45.87 26.28 -18.74
CA THR A 384 47.17 26.52 -19.38
C THR A 384 48.21 26.85 -18.33
#